data_AF-A0A1H1GGZ9-F1
#
_entry.id   AF-A0A1H1GGZ9-F1
#
_cell.length_a   1.000
_cell.length_b   1.000
_cell.length_c   1.000
_cell.angle_alpha   90.00
_cell.angle_beta   90.00
_cell.angle_gamma   90.00
#
_symmetry.space_group_name_H-M   'P 1'
#
loop_
_entity.id
_entity.type
_entity.pdbx_description
1 polymer ?
#
loop_
_entity_poly.entity_id
_entity_poly.type
_entity_poly.pdbx_seq_one_letter_code
_entity_poly.pdbx_strand_id
1 'polypeptide(L)'
;MNQSALARSWVEHANGHGDFPLQNLPLGIFSRKDQAPRCGVAIGDAILDLEAVLAAGLFDGQARAAVEATRGGALNAFFALGRGARVALRERLLQLLGEHSEHQAALKPLLHAASECQLHLPARIGDYTDFYVGIEHAKNVGKLFRPDNPLLPNYKYVPIGYHGRASTIRPSGTDVRRPKGQTLPAGQSEPSFGPCARLDYELELGIWIGQGNDMGDSIPVAEAAEHIAGFCLLNDWSARDIQAWEYQPLGPFLSKSFISTVSPWVVTAEALEPFRCAQPARPEGDPQPLSYLLDKRDQANGAFDIELEVLLLTERMREQNLPAHRLTLSNTLSMYWTVAQMVAHHSVNGCQLQPGDLFGSGTLSGAQPGQFGSLLEITQGGKEPVELASGEVRKFLEDGDEIILRARCKRDGVASIGFGECRGKILPAH
;
A
#
# COMPACT_ATOMS: atom_id res chain seq x y z
N MET A 1 -0.06 21.52 12.87
CA MET A 1 0.97 22.59 12.98
C MET A 1 1.44 22.94 11.57
N ASN A 2 1.30 24.21 11.18
CA ASN A 2 1.84 24.76 9.93
C ASN A 2 3.38 24.71 9.96
N GLN A 3 4.00 23.74 9.28
CA GLN A 3 5.43 23.80 8.97
C GLN A 3 5.61 24.57 7.66
N SER A 4 5.74 25.90 7.76
CA SER A 4 5.95 26.81 6.63
C SER A 4 7.43 27.04 6.29
N ALA A 5 8.29 26.05 6.52
CA ALA A 5 9.65 25.98 5.99
C ALA A 5 10.06 24.51 5.92
N LEU A 6 10.75 24.09 4.87
CA LEU A 6 11.28 22.73 4.71
C LEU A 6 12.32 22.45 5.81
N ALA A 7 11.85 22.01 6.99
CA ALA A 7 12.70 21.65 8.11
C ALA A 7 13.78 20.66 7.64
N ARG A 8 15.04 20.97 7.96
CA ARG A 8 16.20 20.16 7.58
C ARG A 8 16.58 19.21 8.70
N SER A 9 17.27 18.13 8.35
CA SER A 9 17.86 17.18 9.29
C SER A 9 19.37 17.33 9.36
N TRP A 10 19.96 17.03 10.52
CA TRP A 10 21.41 16.84 10.65
C TRP A 10 21.88 15.54 9.95
N VAL A 11 20.94 14.67 9.58
CA VAL A 11 21.15 13.51 8.72
C VAL A 11 21.20 14.01 7.27
N GLU A 12 22.38 14.37 6.79
CA GLU A 12 22.56 15.15 5.55
C GLU A 12 21.83 14.57 4.33
N HIS A 13 21.96 13.26 4.09
CA HIS A 13 21.32 12.56 2.98
C HIS A 13 19.79 12.46 3.06
N ALA A 14 19.16 12.89 4.16
CA ALA A 14 17.70 13.05 4.23
C ALA A 14 17.23 14.37 3.59
N ASN A 15 18.09 15.37 3.49
CA ASN A 15 17.72 16.68 2.95
C ASN A 15 17.58 16.60 1.43
N GLY A 16 16.35 16.70 0.94
CA GLY A 16 16.04 16.52 -0.48
C GLY A 16 15.89 15.07 -0.91
N HIS A 17 15.92 14.12 0.04
CA HIS A 17 15.63 12.72 -0.25
C HIS A 17 14.16 12.59 -0.73
N GLY A 18 13.96 11.88 -1.84
CA GLY A 18 12.64 11.77 -2.47
C GLY A 18 11.60 11.01 -1.66
N ASP A 19 12.05 9.98 -0.92
CA ASP A 19 11.14 9.13 -0.14
C ASP A 19 11.17 9.43 1.36
N PHE A 20 12.36 9.44 1.99
CA PHE A 20 12.54 9.54 3.45
C PHE A 20 13.18 10.84 3.94
N PRO A 21 12.66 12.04 3.61
CA PRO A 21 13.12 13.25 4.27
C PRO A 21 12.60 13.32 5.71
N LEU A 22 13.04 14.34 6.46
CA LEU A 22 12.61 14.57 7.84
C LEU A 22 11.07 14.69 7.98
N GLN A 23 10.37 15.11 6.93
CA GLN A 23 8.93 15.24 6.90
C GLN A 23 8.20 13.90 6.76
N ASN A 24 8.87 12.82 6.35
CA ASN A 24 8.23 11.51 6.25
C ASN A 24 8.31 10.75 7.57
N LEU A 25 9.49 10.26 7.94
CA LEU A 25 9.72 9.43 9.13
C LEU A 25 8.79 8.21 9.22
N PRO A 26 8.74 7.33 8.20
CA PRO A 26 7.90 6.16 8.24
C PRO A 26 8.49 5.10 9.18
N LEU A 27 7.60 4.33 9.82
CA LEU A 27 7.99 3.28 10.77
C LEU A 27 8.05 1.93 10.08
N GLY A 28 8.97 1.09 10.49
CA GLY A 28 9.13 -0.26 9.94
C GLY A 28 9.84 -1.19 10.91
N ILE A 29 9.76 -2.48 10.62
CA ILE A 29 10.48 -3.50 11.38
C ILE A 29 11.70 -3.93 10.59
N PHE A 30 12.87 -3.85 11.21
CA PHE A 30 14.13 -4.23 10.60
C PHE A 30 14.95 -5.14 11.52
N SER A 31 15.90 -5.85 10.94
CA SER A 31 16.97 -6.53 11.67
C SER A 31 18.31 -6.29 11.00
N ARG A 32 19.38 -6.42 11.78
CA ARG A 32 20.76 -6.56 11.27
C ARG A 32 21.25 -7.94 11.66
N LYS A 33 22.10 -8.54 10.82
CA LYS A 33 22.81 -9.84 11.00
C LYS A 33 22.55 -10.53 12.36
N ASP A 34 21.74 -11.59 12.36
CA ASP A 34 21.43 -12.44 13.52
C ASP A 34 20.82 -11.76 14.75
N GLN A 35 20.43 -10.49 14.66
CA GLN A 35 19.73 -9.77 15.72
C GLN A 35 18.22 -9.88 15.55
N ALA A 36 17.49 -9.83 16.67
CA ALA A 36 16.04 -9.87 16.68
C ALA A 36 15.42 -8.67 15.91
N PRO A 37 14.31 -8.88 15.17
CA PRO A 37 13.57 -7.79 14.54
C PRO A 37 13.09 -6.75 15.55
N ARG A 38 13.19 -5.47 15.19
CA ARG A 38 12.81 -4.34 16.05
C ARG A 38 12.39 -3.12 15.22
N CYS A 39 11.80 -2.15 15.89
CA CYS A 39 11.28 -0.95 15.25
C CYS A 39 12.38 0.05 14.89
N GLY A 40 12.30 0.56 13.66
CA GLY A 40 13.13 1.66 13.18
C GLY A 40 12.31 2.69 12.43
N VAL A 41 12.91 3.86 12.25
CA VAL A 41 12.36 4.92 11.39
C VAL A 41 13.33 5.23 10.26
N ALA A 42 12.83 5.33 9.03
CA ALA A 42 13.66 5.68 7.88
C ALA A 42 13.95 7.19 7.84
N ILE A 43 15.21 7.54 7.56
CA ILE A 43 15.68 8.93 7.41
C ILE A 43 16.87 8.98 6.44
N GLY A 44 16.66 9.51 5.23
CA GLY A 44 17.61 9.39 4.13
C GLY A 44 17.85 7.93 3.74
N ASP A 45 19.10 7.55 3.53
CA ASP A 45 19.51 6.15 3.27
C ASP A 45 19.81 5.37 4.56
N ALA A 46 19.31 5.85 5.71
CA ALA A 46 19.54 5.25 7.01
C ALA A 46 18.25 4.90 7.75
N ILE A 47 18.38 4.00 8.72
CA ILE A 47 17.34 3.61 9.67
C ILE A 47 17.84 3.98 11.07
N LEU A 48 17.05 4.75 11.82
CA LEU A 48 17.30 5.01 13.24
C LEU A 48 16.66 3.91 14.08
N ASP A 49 17.45 3.23 14.91
CA ASP A 49 16.99 2.18 15.82
C ASP A 49 16.24 2.75 17.02
N LEU A 50 14.91 2.60 17.07
CA LEU A 50 14.11 3.23 18.11
C LEU A 50 14.30 2.58 19.49
N GLU A 51 14.58 1.28 19.54
CA GLU A 51 14.87 0.60 20.81
C GLU A 51 16.19 1.08 21.40
N ALA A 52 17.20 1.32 20.57
CA ALA A 52 18.47 1.89 21.02
C ALA A 52 18.32 3.34 21.50
N VAL A 53 17.50 4.16 20.81
CA VAL A 53 17.21 5.54 21.24
C VAL A 53 16.44 5.56 22.57
N LEU A 54 15.52 4.62 22.76
CA LEU A 54 14.82 4.42 24.03
C LEU A 54 15.80 4.03 25.15
N ALA A 55 16.74 3.13 24.88
CA ALA A 55 17.78 2.74 25.84
C ALA A 55 18.72 3.90 26.20
N ALA A 56 18.95 4.84 25.27
CA ALA A 56 19.69 6.07 25.51
C ALA A 56 18.92 7.13 26.34
N GLY A 57 17.67 6.85 26.72
CA GLY A 57 16.85 7.75 27.56
C GLY A 57 16.33 8.99 26.84
N LEU A 58 16.26 8.97 25.51
CA LEU A 58 15.89 10.13 24.70
C LEU A 58 14.39 10.25 24.42
N PHE A 59 13.57 9.33 24.94
CA PHE A 59 12.11 9.39 24.90
C PHE A 59 11.51 9.54 26.29
N ASP A 60 10.47 10.35 26.40
CA ASP A 60 9.66 10.58 27.59
C ASP A 60 8.15 10.52 27.27
N GLY A 61 7.31 10.52 28.32
CA GLY A 61 5.86 10.60 28.21
C GLY A 61 5.24 9.62 27.19
N GLN A 62 4.38 10.15 26.32
CA GLN A 62 3.69 9.37 25.28
C GLN A 62 4.63 8.87 24.18
N ALA A 63 5.71 9.60 23.86
CA ALA A 63 6.70 9.14 22.89
C ALA A 63 7.46 7.92 23.39
N ARG A 64 7.77 7.87 24.69
CA ARG A 64 8.34 6.68 25.35
C ARG A 64 7.39 5.50 25.29
N ALA A 65 6.13 5.69 25.69
CA ALA A 65 5.12 4.63 25.66
C ALA A 65 4.91 4.08 24.23
N ALA A 66 4.95 4.96 23.23
CA ALA A 66 4.87 4.58 21.82
C ALA A 66 5.98 3.61 21.42
N VAL A 67 7.25 3.93 21.73
CA VAL A 67 8.38 3.05 21.38
C VAL A 67 8.37 1.78 22.21
N GLU A 68 8.03 1.84 23.49
CA GLU A 68 7.89 0.65 24.34
C GLU A 68 6.85 -0.33 23.77
N ALA A 69 5.76 0.18 23.17
CA ALA A 69 4.73 -0.63 22.52
C ALA A 69 5.15 -1.23 21.17
N THR A 70 6.30 -0.87 20.61
CA THR A 70 6.85 -1.50 19.39
C THR A 70 7.78 -2.68 19.67
N ARG A 71 8.11 -2.92 20.95
CA ARG A 71 8.97 -4.04 21.36
C ARG A 71 8.35 -5.37 20.94
N GLY A 72 9.22 -6.30 20.55
CA GLY A 72 8.80 -7.62 20.04
C GLY A 72 8.63 -7.67 18.52
N GLY A 73 9.08 -6.64 17.81
CA GLY A 73 9.25 -6.66 16.35
C GLY A 73 7.94 -6.58 15.57
N ALA A 74 6.95 -5.84 16.07
CA ALA A 74 5.70 -5.56 15.37
C ALA A 74 5.06 -4.25 15.84
N LEU A 75 4.38 -3.55 14.93
CA LEU A 75 3.74 -2.26 15.22
C LEU A 75 2.32 -2.38 15.83
N ASN A 76 1.76 -3.59 15.99
CA ASN A 76 0.38 -3.78 16.44
C ASN A 76 0.03 -3.07 17.76
N ALA A 77 0.86 -3.23 18.80
CA ALA A 77 0.56 -2.60 20.09
C ALA A 77 0.75 -1.08 20.04
N PHE A 78 1.67 -0.58 19.20
CA PHE A 78 1.76 0.85 18.90
C PHE A 78 0.52 1.37 18.16
N PHE A 79 0.01 0.63 17.18
CA PHE A 79 -1.24 0.95 16.47
C PHE A 79 -2.43 1.04 17.43
N ALA A 80 -2.48 0.15 18.43
CA ALA A 80 -3.52 0.12 19.45
C ALA A 80 -3.55 1.37 20.37
N LEU A 81 -2.44 2.09 20.52
CA LEU A 81 -2.38 3.31 21.33
C LEU A 81 -3.09 4.52 20.70
N GLY A 82 -3.46 4.42 19.42
CA GLY A 82 -4.18 5.47 18.71
C GLY A 82 -3.34 6.72 18.38
N ARG A 83 -4.02 7.76 17.90
CA ARG A 83 -3.38 8.95 17.30
C ARG A 83 -2.46 9.70 18.25
N GLY A 84 -2.80 9.82 19.54
CA GLY A 84 -2.02 10.58 20.51
C GLY A 84 -0.57 10.10 20.62
N ALA A 85 -0.36 8.78 20.75
CA ALA A 85 0.97 8.18 20.80
C ALA A 85 1.74 8.34 19.48
N ARG A 86 1.07 8.21 18.32
CA ARG A 86 1.69 8.42 17.00
C ARG A 86 2.21 9.85 16.83
N VAL A 87 1.38 10.84 17.17
CA VAL A 87 1.75 12.27 17.11
C VAL A 87 2.91 12.57 18.05
N ALA A 88 2.85 12.10 19.30
CA ALA A 88 3.91 12.34 20.28
C ALA A 88 5.26 11.75 19.83
N LEU A 89 5.27 10.51 19.30
CA LEU A 89 6.49 9.91 18.75
C LEU A 89 7.03 10.72 17.57
N ARG A 90 6.16 11.09 16.63
CA ARG A 90 6.54 11.88 15.44
C ARG A 90 7.15 13.22 15.83
N GLU A 91 6.52 13.97 16.73
CA GLU A 91 7.02 15.26 17.20
C GLU A 91 8.39 15.12 17.88
N ARG A 92 8.55 14.09 18.71
CA ARG A 92 9.84 13.83 19.35
C ARG A 92 10.92 13.46 18.33
N LEU A 93 10.60 12.64 17.34
CA LEU A 93 11.55 12.30 16.26
C LEU A 93 11.94 13.52 15.43
N LEU A 94 11.01 14.42 15.12
CA LEU A 94 11.32 15.69 14.43
C LEU A 94 12.32 16.55 15.22
N GLN A 95 12.20 16.59 16.55
CA GLN A 95 13.16 17.30 17.41
C GLN A 95 14.53 16.61 17.47
N LEU A 96 14.53 15.28 17.60
CA LEU A 96 15.75 14.47 17.67
C LEU A 96 16.54 14.50 16.36
N LEU A 97 15.86 14.53 15.22
CA LEU A 97 16.47 14.47 13.89
C LEU A 97 16.61 15.83 13.19
N GLY A 98 16.07 16.91 13.74
CA GLY A 98 16.15 18.26 13.16
C GLY A 98 17.57 18.85 13.17
N GLU A 99 17.93 19.65 12.17
CA GLU A 99 19.28 20.19 11.87
C GLU A 99 20.07 20.74 13.08
N HIS A 100 19.39 21.29 14.08
CA HIS A 100 20.00 21.89 15.27
C HIS A 100 19.85 21.05 16.55
N SER A 101 19.60 19.75 16.43
CA SER A 101 19.44 18.86 17.59
C SER A 101 20.75 18.72 18.38
N GLU A 102 20.69 18.98 19.69
CA GLU A 102 21.81 18.77 20.61
C GLU A 102 22.16 17.28 20.82
N HIS A 103 21.27 16.37 20.38
CA HIS A 103 21.43 14.93 20.55
C HIS A 103 22.13 14.24 19.37
N GLN A 104 22.60 14.99 18.36
CA GLN A 104 23.23 14.42 17.16
C GLN A 104 24.35 13.42 17.49
N ALA A 105 25.25 13.79 18.42
CA ALA A 105 26.37 12.93 18.80
C ALA A 105 25.92 11.61 19.44
N ALA A 106 24.83 11.63 20.21
CA ALA A 106 24.26 10.44 20.85
C ALA A 106 23.49 9.55 19.86
N LEU A 107 22.85 10.14 18.85
CA LEU A 107 22.03 9.43 17.88
C LEU A 107 22.82 8.85 16.70
N LYS A 108 23.93 9.48 16.31
CA LYS A 108 24.74 9.07 15.15
C LYS A 108 25.16 7.58 15.17
N PRO A 109 25.58 7.00 16.32
CA PRO A 109 25.90 5.56 16.40
C PRO A 109 24.70 4.62 16.27
N LEU A 110 23.48 5.15 16.44
CA LEU A 110 22.21 4.41 16.42
C LEU A 110 21.55 4.41 15.03
N LEU A 111 22.18 5.10 14.07
CA LEU A 111 21.82 5.04 12.65
C LEU A 111 22.50 3.85 11.99
N HIS A 112 21.75 3.17 11.14
CA HIS A 112 22.23 2.03 10.36
C HIS A 112 21.96 2.29 8.90
N ALA A 113 22.93 2.01 8.03
CA ALA A 113 22.72 2.08 6.59
C ALA A 113 21.57 1.14 6.20
N ALA A 114 20.58 1.63 5.48
CA ALA A 114 19.40 0.83 5.11
C ALA A 114 19.78 -0.39 4.28
N SER A 115 20.86 -0.29 3.48
CA SER A 115 21.43 -1.38 2.68
C SER A 115 22.05 -2.53 3.50
N GLU A 116 22.32 -2.31 4.80
CA GLU A 116 22.82 -3.34 5.72
C GLU A 116 21.72 -3.98 6.57
N CYS A 117 20.47 -3.55 6.38
CA CYS A 117 19.32 -3.98 7.15
C CYS A 117 18.39 -4.86 6.32
N GLN A 118 17.81 -5.87 6.97
CA GLN A 118 16.71 -6.64 6.41
C GLN A 118 15.40 -6.06 6.93
N LEU A 119 14.48 -5.71 6.03
CA LEU A 119 13.14 -5.25 6.38
C LEU A 119 12.16 -6.43 6.45
N HIS A 120 11.21 -6.33 7.38
CA HIS A 120 10.19 -7.35 7.65
C HIS A 120 8.78 -6.77 7.45
N LEU A 121 7.75 -7.60 7.60
CA LEU A 121 6.38 -7.08 7.72
C LEU A 121 6.29 -6.13 8.93
N PRO A 122 5.65 -4.95 8.78
CA PRO A 122 5.61 -3.97 9.84
C PRO A 122 4.70 -4.37 11.01
N ALA A 123 3.66 -5.16 10.74
CA ALA A 123 2.71 -5.64 11.74
C ALA A 123 2.31 -7.09 11.44
N ARG A 124 1.80 -7.76 12.48
CA ARG A 124 1.10 -9.04 12.35
C ARG A 124 -0.30 -8.72 11.83
N ILE A 125 -0.64 -9.28 10.67
CA ILE A 125 -1.94 -9.05 10.04
C ILE A 125 -2.92 -10.07 10.62
N GLY A 126 -3.94 -9.58 11.34
CA GLY A 126 -5.06 -10.41 11.80
C GLY A 126 -5.91 -10.78 10.60
N ASP A 127 -6.59 -9.78 10.06
CA ASP A 127 -7.40 -9.89 8.86
C ASP A 127 -6.89 -8.99 7.72
N TYR A 128 -7.06 -9.47 6.49
CA TYR A 128 -6.84 -8.70 5.27
C TYR A 128 -8.15 -8.63 4.51
N THR A 129 -8.60 -7.41 4.21
CA THR A 129 -9.74 -7.18 3.32
C THR A 129 -9.28 -6.40 2.11
N ASP A 130 -9.68 -6.88 0.95
CA ASP A 130 -9.36 -6.24 -0.32
C ASP A 130 -10.61 -5.57 -0.87
N PHE A 131 -10.57 -4.24 -1.02
CA PHE A 131 -11.69 -3.49 -1.56
C PHE A 131 -11.64 -3.42 -3.09
N TYR A 132 -12.65 -2.77 -3.66
CA TYR A 132 -12.77 -2.56 -5.09
C TYR A 132 -13.18 -1.12 -5.37
N VAL A 133 -12.40 -0.13 -4.90
CA VAL A 133 -12.83 1.29 -4.94
C VAL A 133 -12.40 2.06 -6.19
N GLY A 134 -11.48 1.54 -7.00
CA GLY A 134 -11.04 2.15 -8.27
C GLY A 134 -12.09 2.03 -9.37
N ILE A 135 -12.87 3.09 -9.63
CA ILE A 135 -14.01 3.00 -10.57
C ILE A 135 -13.61 2.80 -12.03
N GLU A 136 -12.48 3.37 -12.46
CA GLU A 136 -12.01 3.16 -13.84
C GLU A 136 -11.54 1.72 -14.03
N HIS A 137 -10.89 1.13 -13.02
CA HIS A 137 -10.57 -0.30 -13.03
C HIS A 137 -11.85 -1.16 -13.14
N ALA A 138 -12.87 -0.87 -12.31
CA ALA A 138 -14.14 -1.56 -12.36
C ALA A 138 -14.85 -1.45 -13.72
N LYS A 139 -14.78 -0.28 -14.37
CA LYS A 139 -15.30 -0.08 -15.73
C LYS A 139 -14.48 -0.87 -16.76
N ASN A 140 -13.15 -0.82 -16.69
CA ASN A 140 -12.26 -1.45 -17.66
C ASN A 140 -12.40 -2.97 -17.64
N VAL A 141 -12.30 -3.58 -16.46
CA VAL A 141 -12.52 -5.02 -16.27
C VAL A 141 -13.95 -5.38 -16.63
N GLY A 142 -14.93 -4.58 -16.18
CA GLY A 142 -16.33 -4.73 -16.52
C GLY A 142 -16.57 -4.82 -18.04
N LYS A 143 -15.94 -3.97 -18.85
CA LYS A 143 -16.09 -3.96 -20.32
C LYS A 143 -15.58 -5.25 -20.98
N LEU A 144 -14.58 -5.91 -20.39
CA LEU A 144 -14.03 -7.16 -20.91
C LEU A 144 -15.01 -8.35 -20.75
N PHE A 145 -15.85 -8.32 -19.71
CA PHE A 145 -16.78 -9.41 -19.39
C PHE A 145 -18.26 -9.08 -19.66
N ARG A 146 -18.62 -7.79 -19.59
CA ARG A 146 -19.98 -7.22 -19.68
C ARG A 146 -19.92 -5.86 -20.40
N PRO A 147 -19.65 -5.83 -21.72
CA PRO A 147 -19.42 -4.58 -22.45
C PRO A 147 -20.58 -3.58 -22.35
N ASP A 148 -21.83 -4.06 -22.33
CA ASP A 148 -23.02 -3.19 -22.29
C ASP A 148 -23.34 -2.64 -20.89
N ASN A 149 -22.88 -3.31 -19.83
CA ASN A 149 -23.09 -2.87 -18.45
C ASN A 149 -21.86 -3.22 -17.58
N PRO A 150 -20.77 -2.44 -17.70
CA PRO A 150 -19.50 -2.81 -17.11
C PRO A 150 -19.51 -2.74 -15.58
N LEU A 151 -20.26 -1.78 -15.02
CA LEU A 151 -20.42 -1.62 -13.57
C LEU A 151 -21.69 -2.30 -13.08
N LEU A 152 -21.57 -3.11 -12.02
CA LEU A 152 -22.74 -3.66 -11.35
C LEU A 152 -23.51 -2.56 -10.58
N PRO A 153 -24.84 -2.67 -10.43
CA PRO A 153 -25.66 -1.60 -9.87
C PRO A 153 -25.25 -1.12 -8.47
N ASN A 154 -24.71 -2.02 -7.64
CA ASN A 154 -24.32 -1.74 -6.25
C ASN A 154 -23.03 -0.92 -6.12
N TYR A 155 -22.16 -0.89 -7.14
CA TYR A 155 -20.82 -0.30 -7.05
C TYR A 155 -20.84 1.17 -6.59
N LYS A 156 -21.82 1.94 -7.05
CA LYS A 156 -21.95 3.38 -6.71
C LYS A 156 -22.60 3.64 -5.35
N TYR A 157 -23.08 2.60 -4.68
CA TYR A 157 -23.75 2.68 -3.37
C TYR A 157 -22.95 2.04 -2.22
N VAL A 158 -22.07 1.10 -2.54
CA VAL A 158 -21.33 0.30 -1.57
C VAL A 158 -19.84 0.26 -1.98
N PRO A 159 -18.89 0.57 -1.09
CA PRO A 159 -17.48 0.25 -1.31
C PRO A 159 -17.30 -1.26 -1.15
N ILE A 160 -17.51 -2.00 -2.24
CA ILE A 160 -17.46 -3.46 -2.26
C ILE A 160 -16.04 -3.91 -1.89
N GLY A 161 -15.95 -5.00 -1.13
CA GLY A 161 -14.70 -5.68 -0.83
C GLY A 161 -14.94 -7.15 -0.49
N TYR A 162 -13.86 -7.91 -0.34
CA TYR A 162 -13.88 -9.32 0.06
C TYR A 162 -12.72 -9.61 1.00
N HIS A 163 -12.85 -10.66 1.81
CA HIS A 163 -11.77 -11.09 2.70
C HIS A 163 -10.65 -11.74 1.87
N GLY A 164 -9.46 -11.15 1.94
CA GLY A 164 -8.24 -11.68 1.36
C GLY A 164 -7.54 -12.69 2.27
N ARG A 165 -6.32 -13.10 1.92
CA ARG A 165 -5.57 -14.09 2.68
C ARG A 165 -4.39 -13.48 3.44
N ALA A 166 -4.57 -13.23 4.73
CA ALA A 166 -3.53 -12.67 5.60
C ALA A 166 -2.22 -13.51 5.63
N SER A 167 -2.33 -14.85 5.64
CA SER A 167 -1.18 -15.75 5.84
C SER A 167 -0.13 -15.71 4.72
N THR A 168 -0.48 -15.19 3.55
CA THR A 168 0.37 -15.14 2.35
C THR A 168 0.77 -13.72 1.96
N ILE A 169 0.54 -12.75 2.85
CA ILE A 169 1.08 -11.40 2.70
C ILE A 169 2.56 -11.42 3.05
N ARG A 170 3.40 -10.85 2.20
CA ARG A 170 4.86 -10.87 2.32
C ARG A 170 5.45 -9.48 2.15
N PRO A 171 6.59 -9.19 2.79
CA PRO A 171 7.26 -7.91 2.58
C PRO A 171 7.87 -7.86 1.16
N SER A 172 8.02 -6.64 0.66
CA SER A 172 8.75 -6.31 -0.56
C SER A 172 10.08 -7.07 -0.67
N GLY A 173 10.39 -7.55 -1.87
CA GLY A 173 11.59 -8.35 -2.18
C GLY A 173 11.39 -9.86 -2.01
N THR A 174 10.22 -10.31 -1.55
CA THR A 174 9.88 -11.74 -1.56
C THR A 174 9.58 -12.20 -2.98
N ASP A 175 10.22 -13.29 -3.40
CA ASP A 175 9.96 -13.92 -4.70
C ASP A 175 8.51 -14.42 -4.83
N VAL A 176 7.94 -14.27 -6.02
CA VAL A 176 6.57 -14.60 -6.37
C VAL A 176 6.58 -15.84 -7.24
N ARG A 177 6.20 -16.98 -6.68
CA ARG A 177 6.13 -18.21 -7.46
C ARG A 177 4.85 -18.25 -8.28
N ARG A 178 4.95 -18.46 -9.59
CA ARG A 178 3.80 -18.67 -10.46
C ARG A 178 2.92 -19.81 -9.92
N PRO A 179 1.63 -19.56 -9.63
CA PRO A 179 0.77 -20.58 -9.07
C PRO A 179 0.40 -21.63 -10.13
N LYS A 180 0.08 -22.82 -9.66
CA LYS A 180 -0.66 -23.82 -10.43
C LYS A 180 -2.12 -23.79 -9.99
N GLY A 181 -3.04 -24.09 -10.89
CA GLY A 181 -4.46 -24.17 -10.54
C GLY A 181 -5.31 -24.75 -11.66
N GLN A 182 -6.61 -24.84 -11.40
CA GLN A 182 -7.57 -25.21 -12.42
C GLN A 182 -7.91 -24.00 -13.30
N THR A 183 -8.01 -24.23 -14.59
CA THR A 183 -8.48 -23.24 -15.58
C THR A 183 -9.44 -23.90 -16.54
N LEU A 184 -10.41 -23.14 -17.04
CA LEU A 184 -11.30 -23.57 -18.12
C LEU A 184 -11.03 -22.73 -19.37
N PRO A 185 -10.23 -23.22 -20.34
CA PRO A 185 -10.02 -22.52 -21.60
C PRO A 185 -11.32 -22.33 -22.39
N ALA A 186 -11.41 -21.24 -23.14
CA ALA A 186 -12.58 -20.97 -23.96
C ALA A 186 -12.85 -22.11 -24.96
N GLY A 187 -14.13 -22.53 -25.06
CA GLY A 187 -14.55 -23.63 -25.94
C GLY A 187 -14.35 -25.03 -25.35
N GLN A 188 -13.79 -25.17 -24.14
CA GLN A 188 -13.69 -26.44 -23.44
C GLN A 188 -14.87 -26.64 -22.47
N SER A 189 -15.21 -27.91 -22.23
CA SER A 189 -16.25 -28.31 -21.26
C SER A 189 -15.68 -28.82 -19.94
N GLU A 190 -14.40 -29.19 -19.91
CA GLU A 190 -13.72 -29.73 -18.73
C GLU A 190 -12.51 -28.86 -18.36
N PRO A 191 -12.27 -28.61 -17.06
CA PRO A 191 -11.12 -27.82 -16.64
C PRO A 191 -9.82 -28.61 -16.80
N SER A 192 -8.73 -27.88 -16.97
CA SER A 192 -7.37 -28.41 -16.96
C SER A 192 -6.61 -27.93 -15.72
N PHE A 193 -5.58 -28.67 -15.30
CA PHE A 193 -4.71 -28.28 -14.18
C PHE A 193 -3.29 -28.03 -14.68
N GLY A 194 -2.71 -26.88 -14.31
CA GLY A 194 -1.37 -26.52 -14.73
C GLY A 194 -0.92 -25.14 -14.21
N PRO A 195 0.27 -24.67 -14.64
CA PRO A 195 0.73 -23.32 -14.35
C PRO A 195 -0.22 -22.25 -14.88
N CYS A 196 -0.39 -21.17 -14.11
CA CYS A 196 -1.11 -19.98 -14.54
C CYS A 196 -0.46 -19.37 -15.81
N ALA A 197 -1.26 -19.20 -16.86
CA ALA A 197 -0.86 -18.55 -18.11
C ALA A 197 -1.08 -17.03 -18.10
N ARG A 198 -1.97 -16.51 -17.23
CA ARG A 198 -2.34 -15.09 -17.16
C ARG A 198 -2.03 -14.50 -15.78
N LEU A 199 -0.74 -14.52 -15.41
CA LEU A 199 -0.25 -13.94 -14.15
C LEU A 199 -0.15 -12.41 -14.28
N ASP A 200 -0.61 -11.70 -13.26
CA ASP A 200 -0.78 -10.26 -13.28
C ASP A 200 -0.41 -9.64 -11.93
N TYR A 201 -0.20 -8.32 -11.94
CA TYR A 201 -0.10 -7.49 -10.75
C TYR A 201 -1.37 -6.66 -10.58
N GLU A 202 -1.56 -6.13 -9.36
CA GLU A 202 -2.57 -5.11 -9.08
C GLU A 202 -1.93 -3.97 -8.31
N LEU A 203 -1.96 -2.76 -8.88
CA LEU A 203 -1.44 -1.56 -8.24
C LEU A 203 -2.42 -1.08 -7.16
N GLU A 204 -2.02 -1.18 -5.89
CA GLU A 204 -2.87 -0.81 -4.77
C GLU A 204 -2.18 0.03 -3.71
N LEU A 205 -3.01 0.73 -2.92
CA LEU A 205 -2.63 1.30 -1.65
C LEU A 205 -3.07 0.34 -0.53
N GLY A 206 -2.14 -0.04 0.34
CA GLY A 206 -2.43 -0.75 1.58
C GLY A 206 -2.67 0.23 2.73
N ILE A 207 -3.68 -0.02 3.56
CA ILE A 207 -4.08 0.82 4.69
C ILE A 207 -3.98 -0.01 5.98
N TRP A 208 -3.15 0.44 6.90
CA TRP A 208 -2.99 -0.18 8.21
C TRP A 208 -4.00 0.36 9.19
N ILE A 209 -4.81 -0.53 9.77
CA ILE A 209 -5.77 -0.18 10.81
C ILE A 209 -5.04 0.02 12.14
N GLY A 210 -5.35 1.16 12.76
CA GLY A 210 -4.87 1.63 14.06
C GLY A 210 -5.68 1.05 15.21
N GLN A 211 -6.26 1.90 16.03
CA GLN A 211 -7.19 1.45 17.06
C GLN A 211 -8.39 0.78 16.38
N GLY A 212 -8.79 -0.39 16.88
CA GLY A 212 -9.97 -1.11 16.40
C GLY A 212 -11.28 -0.53 16.93
N ASN A 213 -12.31 -1.36 16.92
CA ASN A 213 -13.60 -1.13 17.56
C ASN A 213 -13.99 -2.35 18.42
N ASP A 214 -14.97 -2.19 19.30
CA ASP A 214 -15.55 -3.32 20.01
C ASP A 214 -16.48 -4.11 19.08
N MET A 215 -16.58 -5.43 19.30
CA MET A 215 -17.43 -6.31 18.49
C MET A 215 -18.91 -5.89 18.64
N GLY A 216 -19.58 -5.67 17.51
CA GLY A 216 -20.95 -5.18 17.46
C GLY A 216 -21.08 -3.66 17.27
N ASP A 217 -20.01 -2.89 17.55
CA ASP A 217 -20.01 -1.44 17.39
C ASP A 217 -19.45 -1.05 16.01
N SER A 218 -20.09 -0.07 15.36
CA SER A 218 -19.62 0.48 14.08
C SER A 218 -18.75 1.71 14.28
N ILE A 219 -17.77 1.93 13.39
CA ILE A 219 -16.99 3.16 13.35
C ILE A 219 -17.71 4.17 12.44
N PRO A 220 -18.19 5.33 12.95
CA PRO A 220 -18.78 6.36 12.09
C PRO A 220 -17.76 6.92 11.09
N VAL A 221 -18.19 7.22 9.86
CA VAL A 221 -17.31 7.78 8.82
C VAL A 221 -16.59 9.07 9.25
N ALA A 222 -17.20 9.88 10.14
CA ALA A 222 -16.60 11.10 10.68
C ALA A 222 -15.42 10.84 11.64
N GLU A 223 -15.33 9.64 12.21
CA GLU A 223 -14.30 9.20 13.16
C GLU A 223 -13.27 8.27 12.51
N ALA A 224 -13.62 7.65 11.38
CA ALA A 224 -12.83 6.63 10.69
C ALA A 224 -11.37 7.03 10.40
N ALA A 225 -11.06 8.32 10.20
CA ALA A 225 -9.69 8.78 9.99
C ALA A 225 -8.76 8.53 11.19
N GLU A 226 -9.29 8.52 12.42
CA GLU A 226 -8.52 8.29 13.65
C GLU A 226 -8.07 6.82 13.77
N HIS A 227 -8.84 5.91 13.15
CA HIS A 227 -8.59 4.47 13.08
C HIS A 227 -7.59 4.08 11.99
N ILE A 228 -7.04 5.02 11.24
CA ILE A 228 -5.99 4.76 10.24
C ILE A 228 -4.63 5.01 10.88
N ALA A 229 -3.80 3.98 10.99
CA ALA A 229 -2.42 4.13 11.49
C ALA A 229 -1.48 4.69 10.41
N GLY A 230 -1.65 4.26 9.17
CA GLY A 230 -0.79 4.68 8.07
C GLY A 230 -1.02 3.84 6.82
N PHE A 231 -0.11 4.00 5.88
CA PHE A 231 -0.25 3.52 4.52
C PHE A 231 1.02 2.82 4.04
N CYS A 232 0.86 1.89 3.11
CA CYS A 232 1.94 1.22 2.38
C CYS A 232 1.51 1.02 0.92
N LEU A 233 2.44 0.64 0.05
CA LEU A 233 2.10 0.07 -1.26
C LEU A 233 1.68 -1.38 -1.09
N LEU A 234 0.70 -1.83 -1.89
CA LEU A 234 0.26 -3.21 -1.93
C LEU A 234 0.23 -3.70 -3.39
N ASN A 235 0.74 -4.91 -3.63
CA ASN A 235 0.57 -5.63 -4.89
C ASN A 235 -0.23 -6.90 -4.64
N ASP A 236 -1.47 -6.94 -5.12
CA ASP A 236 -2.32 -8.13 -5.04
C ASP A 236 -2.18 -9.01 -6.28
N TRP A 237 -1.14 -9.85 -6.26
CA TRP A 237 -0.79 -10.70 -7.39
C TRP A 237 -1.96 -11.60 -7.78
N SER A 238 -2.19 -11.69 -9.09
CA SER A 238 -3.45 -12.24 -9.60
C SER A 238 -3.23 -13.24 -10.72
N ALA A 239 -3.77 -14.45 -10.57
CA ALA A 239 -3.82 -15.46 -11.62
C ALA A 239 -5.17 -15.41 -12.33
N ARG A 240 -5.27 -14.61 -13.40
CA ARG A 240 -6.55 -14.21 -14.02
C ARG A 240 -7.34 -15.36 -14.65
N ASP A 241 -6.64 -16.35 -15.17
CA ASP A 241 -7.22 -17.56 -15.75
C ASP A 241 -7.79 -18.51 -14.69
N ILE A 242 -7.10 -18.66 -13.55
CA ILE A 242 -7.63 -19.36 -12.38
C ILE A 242 -8.85 -18.61 -11.84
N GLN A 243 -8.74 -17.28 -11.72
CA GLN A 243 -9.80 -16.41 -11.20
C GLN A 243 -11.10 -16.56 -12.00
N ALA A 244 -11.00 -16.48 -13.33
CA ALA A 244 -12.16 -16.57 -14.22
C ALA A 244 -12.95 -17.88 -14.07
N TRP A 245 -12.27 -18.97 -13.70
CA TRP A 245 -12.90 -20.27 -13.47
C TRP A 245 -13.52 -20.39 -12.07
N GLU A 246 -12.83 -19.91 -11.03
CA GLU A 246 -13.23 -20.18 -9.64
C GLU A 246 -14.20 -19.15 -9.04
N TYR A 247 -14.21 -17.90 -9.52
CA TYR A 247 -14.74 -16.79 -8.72
C TYR A 247 -16.27 -16.77 -8.57
N GLN A 248 -17.01 -17.55 -9.36
CA GLN A 248 -18.47 -17.58 -9.27
C GLN A 248 -18.94 -18.76 -8.42
N PRO A 249 -19.85 -18.53 -7.45
CA PRO A 249 -20.45 -17.26 -7.02
C PRO A 249 -19.72 -16.57 -5.85
N LEU A 250 -18.64 -17.17 -5.32
CA LEU A 250 -18.11 -16.86 -3.99
C LEU A 250 -17.01 -15.77 -3.95
N GLY A 251 -16.59 -15.27 -5.10
CA GLY A 251 -15.51 -14.29 -5.23
C GLY A 251 -14.12 -14.93 -5.43
N PRO A 252 -13.08 -14.10 -5.59
CA PRO A 252 -11.70 -14.57 -5.81
C PRO A 252 -11.17 -15.40 -4.63
N PHE A 253 -10.38 -16.44 -4.91
CA PHE A 253 -9.84 -17.32 -3.86
C PHE A 253 -8.38 -17.76 -4.13
N LEU A 254 -8.14 -18.86 -4.85
CA LEU A 254 -6.79 -19.37 -5.12
C LEU A 254 -6.03 -18.49 -6.11
N SER A 255 -6.77 -17.75 -6.93
CA SER A 255 -6.23 -16.78 -7.87
C SER A 255 -5.61 -15.54 -7.24
N LYS A 256 -5.79 -15.34 -5.92
CA LYS A 256 -5.25 -14.22 -5.14
C LYS A 256 -4.39 -14.70 -3.96
N SER A 257 -4.85 -15.72 -3.25
CA SER A 257 -4.26 -16.17 -1.99
C SER A 257 -2.85 -16.78 -2.08
N PHE A 258 -2.26 -16.91 -3.26
CA PHE A 258 -0.92 -17.47 -3.42
C PHE A 258 0.19 -16.54 -2.90
N ILE A 259 0.06 -15.21 -3.08
CA ILE A 259 0.89 -14.19 -2.45
C ILE A 259 0.32 -12.79 -2.70
N SER A 260 0.36 -11.93 -1.68
CA SER A 260 0.24 -10.47 -1.86
C SER A 260 1.50 -9.82 -1.25
N THR A 261 1.98 -8.71 -1.80
CA THR A 261 3.22 -8.06 -1.35
C THR A 261 2.94 -6.65 -0.84
N VAL A 262 3.57 -6.25 0.26
CA VAL A 262 3.47 -4.89 0.81
C VAL A 262 4.83 -4.20 0.93
N SER A 263 4.89 -2.88 0.75
CA SER A 263 6.08 -2.11 1.10
C SER A 263 6.32 -2.14 2.62
N PRO A 264 7.57 -2.24 3.09
CA PRO A 264 7.87 -2.50 4.50
C PRO A 264 7.69 -1.28 5.41
N TRP A 265 7.67 -0.09 4.83
CA TRP A 265 7.53 1.18 5.56
C TRP A 265 6.07 1.59 5.68
N VAL A 266 5.64 1.88 6.91
CA VAL A 266 4.33 2.46 7.22
C VAL A 266 4.48 3.97 7.25
N VAL A 267 4.02 4.62 6.19
CA VAL A 267 3.93 6.08 6.13
C VAL A 267 2.71 6.50 6.95
N THR A 268 2.92 7.22 8.05
CA THR A 268 1.83 7.51 8.98
C THR A 268 0.83 8.49 8.38
N ALA A 269 -0.43 8.43 8.82
CA ALA A 269 -1.47 9.34 8.36
C ALA A 269 -1.10 10.82 8.61
N GLU A 270 -0.38 11.10 9.70
CA GLU A 270 0.08 12.43 10.06
C GLU A 270 1.19 12.95 9.15
N ALA A 271 2.01 12.07 8.55
CA ALA A 271 3.00 12.46 7.55
C ALA A 271 2.34 12.92 6.25
N LEU A 272 1.20 12.30 5.89
CA LEU A 272 0.47 12.59 4.66
C LEU A 272 -0.48 13.79 4.76
N GLU A 273 -0.67 14.37 5.95
CA GLU A 273 -1.56 15.51 6.17
C GLU A 273 -1.37 16.67 5.15
N PRO A 274 -0.13 17.08 4.80
CA PRO A 274 0.10 18.13 3.81
C PRO A 274 -0.36 17.79 2.38
N PHE A 275 -0.72 16.53 2.12
CA PHE A 275 -1.14 16.02 0.81
C PHE A 275 -2.62 15.65 0.78
N ARG A 276 -3.36 15.92 1.86
CA ARG A 276 -4.82 15.85 1.83
C ARG A 276 -5.39 16.84 0.81
N CYS A 277 -6.52 16.47 0.23
CA CYS A 277 -7.33 17.32 -0.62
C CYS A 277 -8.80 16.85 -0.60
N ALA A 278 -9.65 17.61 -1.27
CA ALA A 278 -11.02 17.20 -1.49
C ALA A 278 -11.07 15.89 -2.27
N GLN A 279 -12.00 15.01 -1.89
CA GLN A 279 -12.33 13.84 -2.68
C GLN A 279 -12.85 14.30 -4.04
N PRO A 280 -12.35 13.74 -5.16
CA PRO A 280 -12.88 14.02 -6.48
C PRO A 280 -14.40 13.88 -6.53
N ALA A 281 -15.05 14.92 -7.05
CA ALA A 281 -16.50 14.95 -7.13
C ALA A 281 -17.02 13.77 -7.97
N ARG A 282 -18.11 13.18 -7.53
CA ARG A 282 -18.80 12.15 -8.32
C ARG A 282 -19.27 12.76 -9.64
N PRO A 283 -19.21 12.01 -10.75
CA PRO A 283 -19.75 12.45 -12.03
C PRO A 283 -21.20 12.92 -11.93
N GLU A 284 -21.59 13.86 -12.78
CA GLU A 284 -22.98 14.32 -12.85
C GLU A 284 -23.93 13.14 -13.11
N GLY A 285 -25.01 13.05 -12.33
CA GLY A 285 -26.00 11.97 -12.39
C GLY A 285 -25.66 10.74 -11.52
N ASP A 286 -24.47 10.67 -10.93
CA ASP A 286 -24.16 9.62 -9.96
C ASP A 286 -24.94 9.80 -8.64
N PRO A 287 -25.34 8.70 -7.98
CA PRO A 287 -26.08 8.78 -6.73
C PRO A 287 -25.18 9.29 -5.60
N GLN A 288 -25.81 10.00 -4.67
CA GLN A 288 -25.20 10.33 -3.39
C GLN A 288 -25.09 9.07 -2.52
N PRO A 289 -23.98 8.86 -1.79
CA PRO A 289 -23.90 7.81 -0.78
C PRO A 289 -24.99 7.94 0.29
N LEU A 290 -25.37 6.82 0.89
CA LEU A 290 -26.22 6.82 2.09
C LEU A 290 -25.51 7.57 3.23
N SER A 291 -26.29 8.08 4.19
CA SER A 291 -25.80 8.98 5.25
C SER A 291 -24.63 8.43 6.07
N TYR A 292 -24.58 7.12 6.32
CA TYR A 292 -23.49 6.50 7.07
C TYR A 292 -22.13 6.53 6.34
N LEU A 293 -22.14 6.76 5.02
CA LEU A 293 -20.94 6.93 4.18
C LEU A 293 -20.73 8.39 3.76
N LEU A 294 -21.48 9.33 4.30
CA LEU A 294 -21.40 10.72 3.88
C LEU A 294 -21.08 11.62 5.07
N ASP A 295 -19.86 12.14 5.08
CA ASP A 295 -19.43 13.19 5.99
C ASP A 295 -18.78 14.36 5.23
N LYS A 296 -19.09 15.59 5.63
CA LYS A 296 -18.61 16.79 4.93
C LYS A 296 -17.11 17.00 5.06
N ARG A 297 -16.50 16.61 6.19
CA ARG A 297 -15.06 16.78 6.42
C ARG A 297 -14.29 15.74 5.61
N ASP A 298 -14.78 14.51 5.57
CA ASP A 298 -14.26 13.46 4.69
C ASP A 298 -14.33 13.87 3.21
N GLN A 299 -15.47 14.39 2.73
CA GLN A 299 -15.53 14.83 1.33
C GLN A 299 -14.59 16.01 1.02
N ALA A 300 -14.35 16.89 2.00
CA ALA A 300 -13.48 18.04 1.83
C ALA A 300 -11.96 17.73 1.96
N ASN A 301 -11.57 16.70 2.72
CA ASN A 301 -10.15 16.44 3.05
C ASN A 301 -9.77 14.93 3.16
N GLY A 302 -10.67 14.03 2.79
CA GLY A 302 -10.51 12.58 2.97
C GLY A 302 -9.63 11.90 1.92
N ALA A 303 -9.40 12.57 0.78
CA ALA A 303 -8.50 12.08 -0.25
C ALA A 303 -7.04 12.49 0.03
N PHE A 304 -6.13 11.69 -0.50
CA PHE A 304 -4.70 12.02 -0.57
C PHE A 304 -4.29 12.07 -2.03
N ASP A 305 -3.45 13.04 -2.37
CA ASP A 305 -2.79 13.12 -3.66
C ASP A 305 -1.47 12.36 -3.62
N ILE A 306 -1.51 11.09 -4.04
CA ILE A 306 -0.38 10.16 -4.05
C ILE A 306 -0.21 9.63 -5.46
N GLU A 307 0.89 10.02 -6.11
CA GLU A 307 1.30 9.49 -7.40
C GLU A 307 1.72 8.02 -7.22
N LEU A 308 1.23 7.14 -8.08
CA LEU A 308 1.47 5.70 -8.03
C LEU A 308 2.10 5.23 -9.33
N GLU A 309 3.24 4.56 -9.27
CA GLU A 309 4.01 4.12 -10.43
C GLU A 309 4.19 2.60 -10.41
N VAL A 310 4.08 1.97 -11.59
CA VAL A 310 4.44 0.57 -11.80
C VAL A 310 5.56 0.48 -12.82
N LEU A 311 6.64 -0.20 -12.46
CA LEU A 311 7.77 -0.53 -13.32
C LEU A 311 7.88 -2.04 -13.50
N LEU A 312 8.30 -2.45 -14.69
CA LEU A 312 8.64 -3.82 -15.05
C LEU A 312 10.11 -3.91 -15.44
N LEU A 313 10.83 -4.86 -14.84
CA LEU A 313 12.22 -5.14 -15.15
C LEU A 313 12.42 -6.61 -15.53
N THR A 314 12.75 -6.85 -16.80
CA THR A 314 12.99 -8.20 -17.34
C THR A 314 14.44 -8.63 -17.17
N GLU A 315 14.73 -9.91 -17.37
CA GLU A 315 16.11 -10.42 -17.39
C GLU A 315 16.94 -9.77 -18.51
N ARG A 316 16.39 -9.69 -19.73
CA ARG A 316 17.06 -9.04 -20.88
C ARG A 316 17.36 -7.57 -20.61
N MET A 317 16.45 -6.83 -19.96
CA MET A 317 16.72 -5.44 -19.58
C MET A 317 17.93 -5.34 -18.65
N ARG A 318 18.08 -6.27 -17.69
CA ARG A 318 19.26 -6.31 -16.81
C ARG A 318 20.53 -6.61 -17.59
N GLU A 319 20.50 -7.61 -18.47
CA GLU A 319 21.65 -7.97 -19.32
C GLU A 319 22.10 -6.81 -20.21
N GLN A 320 21.15 -6.00 -20.70
CA GLN A 320 21.39 -4.84 -21.54
C GLN A 320 21.67 -3.55 -20.75
N ASN A 321 21.65 -3.59 -19.41
CA ASN A 321 21.72 -2.42 -18.52
C ASN A 321 20.67 -1.34 -18.85
N LEU A 322 19.48 -1.75 -19.27
CA LEU A 322 18.33 -0.87 -19.47
C LEU A 322 17.62 -0.59 -18.14
N PRO A 323 17.05 0.61 -17.95
CA PRO A 323 16.20 0.89 -16.79
C PRO A 323 14.91 0.07 -16.86
N ALA A 324 14.27 -0.12 -15.71
CA ALA A 324 12.94 -0.71 -15.65
C ALA A 324 11.95 0.11 -16.50
N HIS A 325 11.11 -0.57 -17.28
CA HIS A 325 10.12 0.05 -18.14
C HIS A 325 8.88 0.46 -17.33
N ARG A 326 8.46 1.70 -17.45
CA ARG A 326 7.25 2.19 -16.76
C ARG A 326 5.99 1.74 -17.49
N LEU A 327 5.21 0.88 -16.84
CA LEU A 327 3.92 0.42 -17.33
C LEU A 327 2.80 1.42 -17.00
N THR A 328 2.86 2.02 -15.81
CA THR A 328 1.75 2.81 -15.27
C THR A 328 2.26 4.02 -14.49
N LEU A 329 1.58 5.16 -14.67
CA LEU A 329 1.61 6.30 -13.75
C LEU A 329 0.16 6.72 -13.43
N SER A 330 -0.33 6.31 -12.27
CA SER A 330 -1.68 6.54 -11.75
C SER A 330 -1.65 7.45 -10.52
N ASN A 331 -2.79 7.60 -9.84
CA ASN A 331 -2.90 8.35 -8.60
C ASN A 331 -4.07 7.83 -7.74
N THR A 332 -3.94 7.91 -6.41
CA THR A 332 -5.02 7.60 -5.46
C THR A 332 -6.28 8.45 -5.63
N LEU A 333 -6.18 9.61 -6.30
CA LEU A 333 -7.35 10.40 -6.72
C LEU A 333 -8.27 9.68 -7.72
N SER A 334 -7.89 8.49 -8.21
CA SER A 334 -8.77 7.64 -9.01
C SER A 334 -9.73 6.80 -8.16
N MET A 335 -9.57 6.79 -6.83
CA MET A 335 -10.49 6.13 -5.90
C MET A 335 -11.86 6.82 -5.92
N TYR A 336 -12.93 6.04 -6.03
CA TYR A 336 -14.31 6.55 -5.99
C TYR A 336 -14.89 6.63 -4.57
N TRP A 337 -14.31 5.86 -3.66
CA TRP A 337 -14.63 5.83 -2.24
C TRP A 337 -13.39 6.21 -1.43
N THR A 338 -13.56 7.02 -0.39
CA THR A 338 -12.47 7.39 0.51
C THR A 338 -12.11 6.23 1.44
N VAL A 339 -10.91 6.30 2.05
CA VAL A 339 -10.50 5.33 3.06
C VAL A 339 -11.41 5.39 4.29
N ALA A 340 -11.92 6.57 4.64
CA ALA A 340 -12.86 6.71 5.75
C ALA A 340 -14.17 5.96 5.47
N GLN A 341 -14.66 6.02 4.22
CA GLN A 341 -15.83 5.25 3.76
C GLN A 341 -15.57 3.74 3.78
N MET A 342 -14.36 3.29 3.45
CA MET A 342 -13.97 1.86 3.54
C MET A 342 -14.07 1.36 4.99
N VAL A 343 -13.47 2.09 5.95
CA VAL A 343 -13.50 1.75 7.39
C VAL A 343 -14.93 1.76 7.94
N ALA A 344 -15.70 2.80 7.62
CA ALA A 344 -17.08 2.91 8.06
C ALA A 344 -17.95 1.77 7.51
N HIS A 345 -17.79 1.43 6.23
CA HIS A 345 -18.53 0.33 5.62
C HIS A 345 -18.15 -1.02 6.22
N HIS A 346 -16.84 -1.27 6.43
CA HIS A 346 -16.38 -2.55 6.93
C HIS A 346 -16.91 -2.87 8.33
N SER A 347 -17.08 -1.85 9.17
CA SER A 347 -17.54 -2.01 10.56
C SER A 347 -19.06 -1.81 10.74
N VAL A 348 -19.80 -1.39 9.70
CA VAL A 348 -21.23 -0.99 9.84
C VAL A 348 -22.14 -2.12 10.33
N ASN A 349 -21.75 -3.38 10.10
CA ASN A 349 -22.49 -4.55 10.57
C ASN A 349 -22.04 -5.06 11.95
N GLY A 350 -21.16 -4.34 12.64
CA GLY A 350 -20.56 -4.74 13.91
C GLY A 350 -19.30 -5.60 13.78
N CYS A 351 -18.73 -5.75 12.58
CA CYS A 351 -17.42 -6.38 12.39
C CYS A 351 -16.35 -5.66 13.23
N GLN A 352 -15.61 -6.45 14.00
CA GLN A 352 -14.51 -5.96 14.83
C GLN A 352 -13.24 -5.79 13.99
N LEU A 353 -12.81 -4.54 13.79
CA LEU A 353 -11.48 -4.25 13.27
C LEU A 353 -10.45 -4.32 14.41
N GLN A 354 -9.23 -4.73 14.09
CA GLN A 354 -8.13 -4.90 15.05
C GLN A 354 -6.87 -4.12 14.64
N PRO A 355 -6.05 -3.69 15.61
CA PRO A 355 -4.76 -3.09 15.32
C PRO A 355 -3.84 -3.99 14.52
N GLY A 356 -3.49 -3.55 13.32
CA GLY A 356 -2.67 -4.30 12.36
C GLY A 356 -3.46 -5.07 11.32
N ASP A 357 -4.79 -4.99 11.31
CA ASP A 357 -5.55 -5.36 10.11
C ASP A 357 -5.11 -4.51 8.93
N LEU A 358 -5.17 -5.10 7.74
CA LEU A 358 -4.75 -4.48 6.50
C LEU A 358 -5.93 -4.39 5.55
N PHE A 359 -6.18 -3.21 4.99
CA PHE A 359 -7.06 -3.06 3.83
C PHE A 359 -6.24 -2.85 2.56
N GLY A 360 -6.63 -3.51 1.46
CA GLY A 360 -6.25 -3.15 0.10
C GLY A 360 -7.30 -2.23 -0.49
N SER A 361 -6.88 -1.26 -1.30
CA SER A 361 -7.81 -0.33 -1.96
C SER A 361 -8.62 -1.00 -3.08
N GLY A 362 -8.16 -2.15 -3.58
CA GLY A 362 -8.45 -2.58 -4.93
C GLY A 362 -7.58 -1.82 -5.93
N THR A 363 -7.44 -2.41 -7.12
CA THR A 363 -6.61 -1.87 -8.20
C THR A 363 -6.94 -0.40 -8.54
N LEU A 364 -5.92 0.46 -8.57
CA LEU A 364 -6.04 1.90 -8.79
C LEU A 364 -5.66 2.32 -10.20
N SER A 365 -6.67 2.33 -11.08
CA SER A 365 -6.55 2.81 -12.47
C SER A 365 -7.06 4.24 -12.64
N GLY A 366 -6.32 5.05 -13.41
CA GLY A 366 -6.81 6.31 -13.96
C GLY A 366 -7.60 6.11 -15.25
N ALA A 367 -8.16 7.21 -15.78
CA ALA A 367 -9.05 7.17 -16.95
C ALA A 367 -8.31 7.09 -18.29
N GLN A 368 -7.02 7.46 -18.33
CA GLN A 368 -6.25 7.53 -19.58
C GLN A 368 -5.32 6.32 -19.77
N PRO A 369 -4.99 5.95 -21.03
CA PRO A 369 -3.91 5.00 -21.30
C PRO A 369 -2.62 5.38 -20.58
N GLY A 370 -1.90 4.38 -20.07
CA GLY A 370 -0.72 4.59 -19.22
C GLY A 370 -1.04 4.85 -17.74
N GLN A 371 -2.32 4.87 -17.34
CA GLN A 371 -2.74 5.00 -15.94
C GLN A 371 -3.43 3.74 -15.39
N PHE A 372 -3.49 2.65 -16.17
CA PHE A 372 -4.19 1.43 -15.75
C PHE A 372 -3.35 0.61 -14.78
N GLY A 373 -3.97 0.08 -13.73
CA GLY A 373 -3.33 -0.55 -12.58
C GLY A 373 -3.02 -2.04 -12.72
N SER A 374 -3.23 -2.64 -13.90
CA SER A 374 -2.97 -4.08 -14.16
C SER A 374 -2.64 -4.35 -15.62
N LEU A 375 -1.91 -5.44 -15.94
CA LEU A 375 -1.71 -5.86 -17.33
C LEU A 375 -3.01 -6.32 -17.98
N LEU A 376 -3.95 -6.86 -17.20
CA LEU A 376 -5.29 -7.19 -17.69
C LEU A 376 -5.93 -5.99 -18.42
N GLU A 377 -5.82 -4.80 -17.83
CA GLU A 377 -6.34 -3.56 -18.41
C GLU A 377 -5.45 -3.02 -19.53
N ILE A 378 -4.14 -2.90 -19.28
CA ILE A 378 -3.17 -2.36 -20.25
C ILE A 378 -3.25 -3.11 -21.58
N THR A 379 -3.43 -4.43 -21.52
CA THR A 379 -3.40 -5.29 -22.70
C THR A 379 -4.78 -5.66 -23.24
N GLN A 380 -5.84 -5.07 -22.68
CA GLN A 380 -7.24 -5.38 -22.99
C GLN A 380 -7.55 -6.89 -22.96
N GLY A 381 -7.10 -7.58 -21.90
CA GLY A 381 -7.23 -9.03 -21.77
C GLY A 381 -6.23 -9.82 -22.62
N GLY A 382 -5.07 -9.24 -22.94
CA GLY A 382 -4.03 -9.87 -23.76
C GLY A 382 -4.25 -9.75 -25.28
N LYS A 383 -5.20 -8.91 -25.71
CA LYS A 383 -5.47 -8.62 -27.12
C LYS A 383 -4.41 -7.69 -27.71
N GLU A 384 -3.99 -6.69 -26.94
CA GLU A 384 -3.00 -5.69 -27.34
C GLU A 384 -1.77 -5.84 -26.44
N PRO A 385 -0.66 -6.44 -26.91
CA PRO A 385 0.54 -6.57 -26.10
C PRO A 385 1.20 -5.19 -25.88
N VAL A 386 1.88 -5.03 -24.76
CA VAL A 386 2.77 -3.87 -24.52
C VAL A 386 4.17 -4.19 -25.05
N GLU A 387 4.76 -3.28 -25.82
CA GLU A 387 6.16 -3.35 -26.25
C GLU A 387 7.05 -2.66 -25.20
N LEU A 388 8.07 -3.39 -24.75
CA LEU A 388 8.99 -2.96 -23.72
C LEU A 388 10.23 -2.27 -24.32
N ALA A 389 10.97 -1.54 -23.48
CA ALA A 389 12.18 -0.83 -23.91
C ALA A 389 13.28 -1.74 -24.50
N SER A 390 13.27 -3.03 -24.15
CA SER A 390 14.18 -4.07 -24.68
C SER A 390 13.73 -4.67 -26.02
N GLY A 391 12.58 -4.24 -26.56
CA GLY A 391 11.91 -4.85 -27.73
C GLY A 391 11.17 -6.15 -27.41
N GLU A 392 11.15 -6.59 -26.14
CA GLU A 392 10.27 -7.66 -25.69
C GLU A 392 8.81 -7.19 -25.70
N VAL A 393 7.87 -8.14 -25.81
CA VAL A 393 6.45 -7.86 -25.67
C VAL A 393 5.86 -8.60 -24.47
N ARG A 394 4.88 -8.01 -23.80
CA ARG A 394 4.14 -8.66 -22.71
C ARG A 394 2.64 -8.57 -22.92
N LYS A 395 1.96 -9.66 -22.61
CA LYS A 395 0.50 -9.72 -22.43
C LYS A 395 0.14 -9.86 -20.96
N PHE A 396 0.86 -10.74 -20.29
CA PHE A 396 0.84 -11.02 -18.86
C PHE A 396 2.29 -11.24 -18.41
N LEU A 397 2.51 -11.39 -17.12
CA LEU A 397 3.86 -11.57 -16.56
C LEU A 397 4.46 -12.91 -16.96
N GLU A 398 5.73 -12.87 -17.36
CA GLU A 398 6.55 -14.04 -17.67
C GLU A 398 7.47 -14.38 -16.49
N ASP A 399 8.03 -15.59 -16.48
CA ASP A 399 8.99 -15.99 -15.45
C ASP A 399 10.28 -15.15 -15.59
N GLY A 400 10.83 -14.70 -14.47
CA GLY A 400 12.00 -13.82 -14.44
C GLY A 400 11.69 -12.31 -14.42
N ASP A 401 10.47 -11.91 -14.78
CA ASP A 401 10.01 -10.52 -14.67
C ASP A 401 10.01 -10.06 -13.19
N GLU A 402 10.40 -8.81 -12.92
CA GLU A 402 10.24 -8.16 -11.62
C GLU A 402 9.29 -6.97 -11.76
N ILE A 403 8.23 -6.94 -10.95
CA ILE A 403 7.37 -5.76 -10.79
C ILE A 403 7.84 -4.95 -9.61
N ILE A 404 7.89 -3.63 -9.78
CA ILE A 404 8.27 -2.66 -8.77
C ILE A 404 7.19 -1.58 -8.73
N LEU A 405 6.46 -1.50 -7.63
CA LEU A 405 5.55 -0.40 -7.32
C LEU A 405 6.30 0.69 -6.56
N ARG A 406 5.98 1.95 -6.86
CA ARG A 406 6.44 3.14 -6.14
C ARG A 406 5.27 4.08 -5.88
N ALA A 407 5.35 4.83 -4.78
CA ALA A 407 4.39 5.86 -4.46
C ALA A 407 5.12 7.12 -3.99
N ARG A 408 4.61 8.28 -4.39
CA ARG A 408 5.17 9.57 -4.00
C ARG A 408 4.13 10.67 -3.93
N CYS A 409 4.16 11.43 -2.86
CA CYS A 409 3.43 12.68 -2.71
C CYS A 409 4.33 13.86 -3.10
N LYS A 410 3.79 14.78 -3.91
CA LYS A 410 4.47 16.01 -4.36
C LYS A 410 3.51 17.18 -4.27
N ARG A 411 3.98 18.31 -3.76
CA ARG A 411 3.23 19.58 -3.71
C ARG A 411 4.24 20.72 -3.60
N ASP A 412 4.04 21.77 -4.38
CA ASP A 412 4.94 22.93 -4.38
C ASP A 412 5.09 23.51 -2.96
N GLY A 413 6.33 23.75 -2.54
CA GLY A 413 6.65 24.26 -1.20
C GLY A 413 6.59 23.23 -0.07
N VAL A 414 6.26 21.95 -0.36
CA VAL A 414 6.21 20.86 0.62
C VAL A 414 7.25 19.80 0.25
N ALA A 415 7.92 19.21 1.26
CA ALA A 415 8.90 18.15 1.02
C ALA A 415 8.20 16.92 0.44
N SER A 416 8.81 16.27 -0.56
CA SER A 416 8.24 15.04 -1.12
C SER A 416 8.20 13.92 -0.08
N ILE A 417 7.15 13.10 -0.09
CA ILE A 417 7.04 11.92 0.77
C ILE A 417 6.88 10.69 -0.11
N GLY A 418 7.73 9.69 0.09
CA GLY A 418 7.65 8.42 -0.64
C GLY A 418 7.51 7.23 0.28
N PHE A 419 7.23 6.08 -0.33
CA PHE A 419 6.85 4.85 0.38
C PHE A 419 7.96 3.78 0.32
N GLY A 420 9.10 4.10 -0.31
CA GLY A 420 10.03 3.09 -0.80
C GLY A 420 9.38 2.28 -1.93
N GLU A 421 9.70 0.99 -1.99
CA GLU A 421 9.26 0.11 -3.07
C GLU A 421 8.51 -1.11 -2.54
N CYS A 422 7.49 -1.52 -3.29
CA CYS A 422 6.89 -2.86 -3.19
C CYS A 422 7.27 -3.64 -4.46
N ARG A 423 8.19 -4.60 -4.33
CA ARG A 423 8.74 -5.36 -5.46
C ARG A 423 8.66 -6.86 -5.27
N GLY A 424 8.58 -7.61 -6.37
CA GLY A 424 8.64 -9.07 -6.38
C GLY A 424 9.04 -9.60 -7.75
N LYS A 425 9.93 -10.59 -7.76
CA LYS A 425 10.38 -11.28 -8.97
C LYS A 425 9.58 -12.57 -9.18
N ILE A 426 9.13 -12.80 -10.40
CA ILE A 426 8.39 -14.00 -10.77
C ILE A 426 9.35 -15.19 -10.91
N LEU A 427 9.07 -16.26 -10.17
CA LEU A 427 9.72 -17.56 -10.31
C LEU A 427 8.82 -18.53 -11.09
N PRO A 428 9.42 -19.47 -11.82
CA PRO A 428 8.68 -20.55 -12.45
C PRO A 428 7.80 -21.34 -11.47
N ALA A 429 6.70 -21.86 -12.00
CA ALA A 429 5.86 -22.80 -11.28
C ALA A 429 6.68 -24.05 -10.86
N HIS A 430 6.25 -24.70 -9.78
CA HIS A 430 6.90 -25.90 -9.24
C HIS A 430 7.08 -27.06 -10.23
#